data_AF-A0A7S0YM41-F1
#
_entry.id   AF-A0A7S0YM41-F1
#
_cell.length_a   1.000
_cell.length_b   1.000
_cell.length_c   1.000
_cell.angle_alpha   90.00
_cell.angle_beta   90.00
_cell.angle_gamma   90.00
#
_symmetry.space_group_name_H-M   'P 1'
#
loop_
_entity.id
_entity.type
_entity.pdbx_description
1 polymer ?
#
loop_
_entity_poly.entity_id
_entity_poly.type
_entity_poly.pdbx_seq_one_letter_code
_entity_poly.pdbx_strand_id
1 'polypeptide(L)'
;GGQAPAGKPEPKTAAEAKERGNAALAAGSYDDACVLYSIGISIEPSSHVMYSNRSAAHAHMRRFAKAKDSASHCVDLSPDWWKGYVRLGQAVEMVDGAAAAFDVYMRGVRLSPGNPKLESRLSEVYAKSLGRRSELEASTLSPQAVDVAVGHAEHMLDLLHAVLRRDWPYLR
;
A
#
# COMPACT_ATOMS: atom_id res chain seq x y z
N GLY A 1 1.49 -11.94 -46.25
CA GLY A 1 2.54 -12.23 -45.26
C GLY A 1 2.63 -11.05 -44.31
N GLY A 2 2.07 -11.18 -43.11
CA GLY A 2 2.21 -10.18 -42.06
C GLY A 2 3.33 -10.63 -41.13
N GLN A 3 4.52 -10.08 -41.30
CA GLN A 3 5.63 -10.32 -40.40
C GLN A 3 5.34 -9.52 -39.12
N ALA A 4 5.08 -10.22 -38.00
CA ALA A 4 5.01 -9.59 -36.69
C ALA A 4 6.31 -8.83 -36.43
N PRO A 5 6.27 -7.63 -35.82
CA PRO A 5 7.48 -6.90 -35.52
C PRO A 5 8.34 -7.76 -34.59
N ALA A 6 9.61 -7.96 -34.96
CA ALA A 6 10.55 -8.78 -34.19
C ALA A 6 10.71 -8.20 -32.77
N GLY A 7 9.97 -8.79 -31.83
CA GLY A 7 10.06 -8.45 -30.41
C GLY A 7 11.47 -8.73 -29.89
N LYS A 8 11.96 -7.87 -29.00
CA LYS A 8 13.22 -8.13 -28.27
C LYS A 8 13.17 -9.55 -27.67
N PRO A 9 14.28 -10.31 -27.69
CA PRO A 9 14.30 -11.67 -27.16
C PRO A 9 13.80 -11.69 -25.70
N GLU A 10 13.17 -12.78 -25.27
CA GLU A 10 12.73 -12.92 -23.89
C GLU A 10 13.92 -12.85 -22.92
N PRO A 11 13.77 -12.23 -21.74
CA PRO A 11 14.83 -12.20 -20.74
C PRO A 11 15.22 -13.62 -20.30
N LYS A 12 16.52 -13.88 -20.17
CA LYS A 12 17.02 -15.21 -19.78
C LYS A 12 17.23 -15.37 -18.27
N THR A 13 17.25 -14.26 -17.54
CA THR A 13 17.46 -14.24 -16.09
C THR A 13 16.42 -13.37 -15.41
N ALA A 14 16.15 -13.67 -14.13
CA ALA A 14 15.30 -12.84 -13.29
C ALA A 14 15.82 -11.39 -13.21
N ALA A 15 17.14 -11.21 -13.08
CA ALA A 15 17.76 -9.89 -13.04
C ALA A 15 17.51 -9.08 -14.32
N GLU A 16 17.70 -9.68 -15.49
CA GLU A 16 17.44 -9.04 -16.78
C GLU A 16 15.95 -8.70 -16.94
N ALA A 17 15.05 -9.62 -16.56
CA ALA A 17 13.61 -9.40 -16.59
C ALA A 17 13.20 -8.22 -15.69
N LYS A 18 13.78 -8.13 -14.49
CA LYS A 18 13.58 -7.02 -13.55
C LYS A 18 14.06 -5.69 -14.14
N GLU A 19 15.26 -5.64 -14.69
CA GLU A 19 15.84 -4.41 -15.25
C GLU A 19 15.02 -3.89 -16.42
N ARG A 20 14.65 -4.77 -17.35
CA ARG A 20 13.78 -4.43 -18.48
C ARG A 20 12.39 -4.02 -18.01
N GLY A 21 11.82 -4.72 -17.03
CA GLY A 21 10.54 -4.39 -16.43
C GLY A 21 10.55 -3.01 -15.75
N ASN A 22 11.64 -2.67 -15.05
CA ASN A 22 11.84 -1.36 -14.44
C ASN A 22 11.94 -0.26 -15.51
N ALA A 23 12.65 -0.51 -16.61
CA ALA A 23 12.74 0.41 -17.73
C ALA A 23 11.38 0.64 -18.39
N ALA A 24 10.61 -0.43 -18.63
CA ALA A 24 9.25 -0.33 -19.17
C ALA A 24 8.30 0.43 -18.22
N LEU A 25 8.39 0.17 -16.91
CA LEU A 25 7.63 0.88 -15.89
C LEU A 25 7.93 2.38 -15.90
N ALA A 26 9.23 2.75 -15.95
CA ALA A 26 9.67 4.13 -16.00
C ALA A 26 9.23 4.84 -17.30
N ALA A 27 9.13 4.10 -18.41
CA ALA A 27 8.63 4.57 -19.69
C ALA A 27 7.09 4.61 -19.78
N GLY A 28 6.35 4.28 -18.71
CA GLY A 28 4.89 4.22 -18.73
C GLY A 28 4.29 3.05 -19.52
N SER A 29 5.12 2.12 -19.98
CA SER A 29 4.71 0.90 -20.69
C SER A 29 4.34 -0.18 -19.68
N TYR A 30 3.20 0.02 -19.00
CA TYR A 30 2.83 -0.76 -17.83
C TYR A 30 2.46 -2.21 -18.13
N ASP A 31 1.82 -2.49 -19.28
CA ASP A 31 1.52 -3.86 -19.71
C ASP A 31 2.81 -4.65 -19.96
N ASP A 32 3.78 -4.06 -20.68
CA ASP A 32 5.10 -4.66 -20.91
C ASP A 32 5.84 -4.90 -19.58
N ALA A 33 5.79 -3.93 -18.66
CA ALA A 33 6.38 -4.08 -17.34
C ALA A 33 5.76 -5.28 -16.59
N CYS A 34 4.44 -5.46 -16.63
CA CYS A 34 3.76 -6.60 -16.03
C CYS A 34 4.20 -7.94 -16.63
N VAL A 35 4.35 -8.01 -17.96
CA VAL A 35 4.85 -9.22 -18.65
C VAL A 35 6.27 -9.53 -18.19
N LEU A 36 7.16 -8.53 -18.21
CA LEU A 36 8.56 -8.70 -17.83
C LEU A 36 8.73 -9.09 -16.36
N TYR A 37 7.98 -8.48 -15.44
CA TYR A 37 7.99 -8.92 -14.04
C TYR A 37 7.41 -10.33 -13.88
N SER A 38 6.43 -10.73 -14.69
CA SER A 38 5.87 -12.09 -14.60
C SER A 38 6.84 -13.15 -15.11
N ILE A 39 7.63 -12.85 -16.15
CA ILE A 39 8.76 -13.68 -16.59
C ILE A 39 9.83 -13.75 -15.49
N GLY A 40 10.15 -12.61 -14.88
CA GLY A 40 11.10 -12.58 -13.76
C GLY A 40 10.63 -13.46 -12.59
N ILE A 41 9.35 -13.37 -12.23
CA ILE A 41 8.73 -14.16 -11.15
C ILE A 41 8.67 -15.64 -11.49
N SER A 42 8.47 -16.04 -12.75
CA SER A 42 8.51 -17.46 -13.12
C SER A 42 9.91 -18.06 -13.00
N ILE A 43 10.96 -17.25 -13.15
CA ILE A 43 12.35 -17.65 -12.95
C ILE A 43 12.74 -17.61 -11.45
N GLU A 44 12.35 -16.56 -10.73
CA GLU A 44 12.63 -16.37 -9.30
C GLU A 44 11.34 -16.06 -8.51
N PRO A 45 10.58 -17.09 -8.11
CA PRO A 45 9.29 -16.91 -7.44
C PRO A 45 9.37 -16.31 -6.04
N SER A 46 10.56 -16.24 -5.44
CA SER A 46 10.80 -15.67 -4.11
C SER A 46 11.12 -14.17 -4.14
N SER A 47 11.16 -13.55 -5.32
CA SER A 47 11.56 -12.14 -5.49
C SER A 47 10.45 -11.16 -5.08
N HIS A 48 10.33 -10.86 -3.79
CA HIS A 48 9.34 -9.90 -3.27
C HIS A 48 9.39 -8.52 -3.98
N VAL A 49 10.57 -8.10 -4.42
CA VAL A 49 10.77 -6.85 -5.20
C VAL A 49 10.02 -6.89 -6.53
N MET A 50 10.03 -8.01 -7.25
CA MET A 50 9.30 -8.13 -8.52
C MET A 50 7.79 -8.10 -8.31
N TYR A 51 7.29 -8.75 -7.26
CA TYR A 51 5.88 -8.67 -6.88
C TYR A 51 5.46 -7.23 -6.54
N SER A 52 6.30 -6.50 -5.80
CA SER A 52 6.10 -5.07 -5.50
C SER A 52 6.06 -4.20 -6.76
N ASN A 53 6.97 -4.45 -7.71
CA ASN A 53 7.01 -3.69 -8.96
C ASN A 53 5.86 -4.04 -9.90
N ARG A 54 5.45 -5.31 -9.97
CA ARG A 54 4.27 -5.74 -10.72
C ARG A 54 2.99 -5.16 -10.12
N SER A 55 2.90 -5.09 -8.79
CA SER A 55 1.82 -4.38 -8.09
C SER A 55 1.75 -2.91 -8.52
N ALA A 56 2.89 -2.23 -8.55
CA ALA A 56 2.98 -0.84 -9.00
C ALA A 56 2.49 -0.67 -10.45
N ALA A 57 2.94 -1.53 -11.37
CA ALA A 57 2.50 -1.50 -12.77
C ALA A 57 0.98 -1.70 -12.90
N HIS A 58 0.41 -2.67 -12.17
CA HIS A 58 -1.04 -2.86 -12.12
C HIS A 58 -1.80 -1.67 -11.55
N ALA A 59 -1.28 -1.04 -10.49
CA ALA A 59 -1.89 0.15 -9.90
C ALA A 59 -1.92 1.34 -10.87
N HIS A 60 -0.84 1.56 -11.65
CA HIS A 60 -0.81 2.60 -12.69
C HIS A 60 -1.88 2.38 -13.78
N MET A 61 -2.21 1.12 -14.08
CA MET A 61 -3.28 0.75 -15.00
C MET A 61 -4.67 0.69 -14.34
N ARG A 62 -4.80 1.10 -13.08
CA ARG A 62 -6.03 0.97 -12.26
C ARG A 62 -6.56 -0.47 -12.14
N ARG A 63 -5.70 -1.48 -12.34
CA ARG A 63 -6.02 -2.90 -12.17
C ARG A 63 -5.81 -3.30 -10.71
N PHE A 64 -6.55 -2.66 -9.80
CA PHE A 64 -6.24 -2.68 -8.37
C PHE A 64 -6.35 -4.06 -7.71
N ALA A 65 -7.27 -4.93 -8.16
CA ALA A 65 -7.33 -6.31 -7.68
C ALA A 65 -6.01 -7.08 -7.94
N LYS A 66 -5.50 -7.02 -9.18
CA LYS A 66 -4.20 -7.63 -9.52
C LYS A 66 -3.03 -6.98 -8.81
N ALA A 67 -3.13 -5.67 -8.55
CA ALA A 67 -2.14 -4.95 -7.75
C ALA A 67 -2.13 -5.44 -6.30
N LYS A 68 -3.31 -5.68 -5.72
CA LYS A 68 -3.49 -6.23 -4.37
C LYS A 68 -2.91 -7.63 -4.29
N ASP A 69 -3.24 -8.53 -5.22
CA ASP A 69 -2.70 -9.90 -5.24
C ASP A 69 -1.16 -9.92 -5.27
N SER A 70 -0.57 -9.10 -6.16
CA SER A 70 0.90 -9.00 -6.23
C SER A 70 1.49 -8.37 -4.97
N ALA A 71 0.85 -7.37 -4.37
CA ALA A 71 1.36 -6.76 -3.14
C ALA A 71 1.22 -7.68 -1.92
N SER A 72 0.15 -8.48 -1.84
CA SER A 72 -0.04 -9.46 -0.78
C SER A 72 1.09 -10.49 -0.81
N HIS A 73 1.38 -11.07 -1.99
CA HIS A 73 2.51 -11.98 -2.12
C HIS A 73 3.86 -11.33 -1.82
N CYS A 74 4.05 -10.04 -2.14
CA CYS A 74 5.24 -9.32 -1.72
C CYS A 74 5.39 -9.28 -0.19
N VAL A 75 4.31 -9.03 0.55
CA VAL A 75 4.31 -8.99 2.02
C VAL A 75 4.45 -10.39 2.60
N ASP A 76 3.84 -11.41 2.00
CA ASP A 76 4.00 -12.80 2.44
C ASP A 76 5.46 -13.27 2.33
N LEU A 77 6.14 -12.89 1.26
CA LEU A 77 7.55 -13.25 1.01
C LEU A 77 8.54 -12.44 1.88
N SER A 78 8.22 -11.19 2.22
CA SER A 78 9.08 -10.33 3.04
C SER A 78 8.22 -9.48 3.99
N PRO A 79 7.74 -10.09 5.09
CA PRO A 79 6.84 -9.43 6.04
C PRO A 79 7.52 -8.32 6.84
N ASP A 80 8.85 -8.22 6.77
CA ASP A 80 9.73 -7.23 7.38
C ASP A 80 10.12 -6.08 6.43
N TRP A 81 9.60 -6.08 5.20
CA TRP A 81 9.91 -5.04 4.22
C TRP A 81 8.80 -4.00 4.09
N TRP A 82 9.01 -2.85 4.72
CA TRP A 82 8.03 -1.76 4.82
C TRP A 82 7.46 -1.28 3.46
N LYS A 83 8.24 -1.38 2.37
CA LYS A 83 7.80 -0.98 1.03
C LYS A 83 6.68 -1.88 0.49
N GLY A 84 6.61 -3.15 0.93
CA GLY A 84 5.52 -4.06 0.62
C GLY A 84 4.19 -3.55 1.19
N TYR A 85 4.19 -3.09 2.45
CA TYR A 85 3.01 -2.51 3.10
C TYR A 85 2.53 -1.22 2.43
N VAL A 86 3.44 -0.42 1.85
CA VAL A 86 3.04 0.73 1.03
C VAL A 86 2.28 0.30 -0.22
N ARG A 87 2.75 -0.74 -0.92
CA ARG A 87 2.07 -1.26 -2.11
C ARG A 87 0.74 -1.91 -1.76
N LEU A 88 0.73 -2.72 -0.70
CA LEU A 88 -0.48 -3.42 -0.28
C LEU A 88 -1.53 -2.44 0.22
N GLY A 89 -1.15 -1.47 1.05
CA GLY A 89 -2.08 -0.46 1.55
C GLY A 89 -2.69 0.36 0.41
N GLN A 90 -1.91 0.75 -0.59
CA GLN A 90 -2.41 1.47 -1.77
C GLN A 90 -3.42 0.62 -2.56
N ALA A 91 -3.12 -0.66 -2.78
CA ALA A 91 -4.01 -1.54 -3.53
C ALA A 91 -5.28 -1.88 -2.75
N VAL A 92 -5.17 -2.16 -1.45
CA VAL A 92 -6.29 -2.43 -0.54
C VAL A 92 -7.21 -1.21 -0.42
N GLU A 93 -6.65 0.01 -0.35
CA GLU A 93 -7.47 1.24 -0.31
C GLU A 93 -8.40 1.33 -1.53
N MET A 94 -7.88 0.97 -2.71
CA MET A 94 -8.63 1.06 -3.96
C MET A 94 -9.62 -0.08 -4.17
N VAL A 95 -9.41 -1.24 -3.54
CA VAL A 95 -10.27 -2.43 -3.69
C VAL A 95 -11.29 -2.54 -2.56
N ASP A 96 -10.82 -2.42 -1.31
CA ASP A 96 -11.59 -2.71 -0.09
C ASP A 96 -11.92 -1.44 0.71
N GLY A 97 -11.32 -0.30 0.36
CA GLY A 97 -11.58 1.00 0.97
C GLY A 97 -10.59 1.39 2.08
N ALA A 98 -10.73 2.65 2.54
CA ALA A 98 -9.81 3.29 3.47
C ALA A 98 -9.68 2.59 4.83
N ALA A 99 -10.78 2.01 5.35
CA ALA A 99 -10.75 1.29 6.62
C ALA A 99 -9.86 0.03 6.57
N ALA A 100 -9.94 -0.76 5.49
CA ALA A 100 -9.08 -1.92 5.32
C ALA A 100 -7.62 -1.52 5.10
N ALA A 101 -7.38 -0.41 4.39
CA ALA A 101 -6.03 0.09 4.15
C ALA A 101 -5.36 0.60 5.45
N PHE A 102 -6.14 1.14 6.39
CA PHE A 102 -5.63 1.58 7.70
C PHE A 102 -4.90 0.45 8.42
N ASP A 103 -5.48 -0.74 8.47
CA ASP A 103 -4.86 -1.89 9.14
C ASP A 103 -3.52 -2.29 8.49
N VAL A 104 -3.44 -2.22 7.15
CA VAL A 104 -2.22 -2.52 6.41
C VAL A 104 -1.13 -1.50 6.69
N TYR A 105 -1.45 -0.21 6.58
CA TYR A 105 -0.48 0.87 6.85
C TYR A 105 -0.06 0.89 8.32
N MET A 106 -0.96 0.59 9.26
CA MET A 106 -0.64 0.47 10.68
C MET A 106 0.41 -0.63 10.92
N ARG A 107 0.26 -1.80 10.29
CA ARG A 107 1.29 -2.86 10.37
C ARG A 107 2.64 -2.37 9.82
N GLY A 108 2.62 -1.68 8.68
CA GLY A 108 3.82 -1.06 8.11
C GLY A 108 4.50 -0.06 9.06
N VAL A 109 3.73 0.82 9.71
CA VAL A 109 4.26 1.79 10.70
C VAL A 109 4.83 1.08 11.93
N ARG A 110 4.19 0.03 12.45
CA ARG A 110 4.72 -0.75 13.58
C ARG A 110 6.08 -1.38 13.24
N LEU A 111 6.24 -1.83 12.01
CA LEU A 111 7.48 -2.41 11.50
C LEU A 111 8.58 -1.35 11.30
N SER A 112 8.23 -0.17 10.80
CA SER A 112 9.18 0.92 10.53
C SER A 112 8.67 2.24 11.12
N PRO A 113 8.74 2.43 12.45
CA PRO A 113 8.34 3.67 13.11
C PRO A 113 9.15 4.87 12.58
N GLY A 114 8.52 6.04 12.43
CA GLY A 114 9.19 7.23 11.90
C GLY A 114 9.34 7.23 10.37
N ASN A 115 8.74 6.29 9.65
CA ASN A 115 8.76 6.27 8.19
C ASN A 115 7.72 7.26 7.63
N PRO A 116 8.15 8.40 7.05
CA PRO A 116 7.22 9.47 6.68
C PRO A 116 6.22 9.04 5.60
N LYS A 117 6.59 8.09 4.74
CA LYS A 117 5.70 7.61 3.67
C LYS A 117 4.56 6.76 4.24
N LEU A 118 4.86 5.90 5.22
CA LEU A 118 3.84 5.08 5.87
C LEU A 118 2.94 5.93 6.78
N GLU A 119 3.53 6.86 7.55
CA GLU A 119 2.78 7.74 8.44
C GLU A 119 1.85 8.69 7.67
N SER A 120 2.33 9.29 6.57
CA SER A 120 1.50 10.10 5.69
C SER A 120 0.33 9.31 5.11
N ARG A 121 0.57 8.09 4.60
CA ARG A 121 -0.50 7.24 4.07
C ARG A 121 -1.49 6.79 5.14
N LEU A 122 -1.00 6.41 6.33
CA LEU A 122 -1.85 6.04 7.46
C LEU A 122 -2.78 7.19 7.86
N SER A 123 -2.24 8.41 7.96
CA SER A 123 -3.00 9.63 8.26
C SER A 123 -4.06 9.92 7.19
N GLU A 124 -3.69 9.84 5.90
CA GLU A 124 -4.63 10.03 4.79
C GLU A 124 -5.80 9.04 4.81
N VAL A 125 -5.52 7.74 5.02
CA VAL A 125 -6.60 6.74 5.06
C VAL A 125 -7.41 6.81 6.35
N TYR A 126 -6.80 7.23 7.47
CA TYR A 126 -7.52 7.48 8.71
C TYR A 126 -8.55 8.59 8.52
N ALA A 127 -8.14 9.74 7.97
CA ALA A 127 -9.05 10.84 7.66
C ALA A 127 -10.20 10.42 6.72
N LYS A 128 -9.90 9.65 5.65
CA LYS A 128 -10.93 9.10 4.75
C LYS A 128 -11.87 8.11 5.44
N SER A 129 -11.35 7.29 6.35
CA SER A 129 -12.16 6.33 7.11
C SER A 129 -13.11 7.02 8.08
N LEU A 130 -12.67 8.13 8.69
CA LEU A 130 -13.49 8.97 9.55
C LEU A 130 -14.53 9.75 8.73
N GLY A 131 -14.21 10.25 7.55
CA GLY A 131 -15.19 10.91 6.67
C GLY A 131 -16.37 9.99 6.30
N ARG A 132 -16.10 8.69 6.11
CA ARG A 132 -17.16 7.68 5.90
C ARG A 132 -17.87 7.27 7.19
N ARG A 133 -17.20 7.29 8.34
CA ARG A 133 -17.84 7.06 9.66
C ARG A 133 -18.72 8.24 10.05
N SER A 134 -18.30 9.47 9.81
CA SER A 134 -19.13 10.66 10.00
C SER A 134 -20.34 10.64 9.08
N GLU A 135 -20.25 10.12 7.85
CA GLU A 135 -21.42 9.96 6.97
C GLU A 135 -22.38 8.84 7.42
N LEU A 136 -21.85 7.72 7.94
CA LEU A 136 -22.68 6.64 8.51
C LEU A 136 -23.30 7.02 9.88
N GLU A 137 -22.57 7.77 10.71
CA GLU A 137 -23.00 8.21 12.04
C GLU A 137 -23.87 9.49 11.97
N ALA A 138 -23.63 10.38 11.00
CA ALA A 138 -24.48 11.55 10.75
C ALA A 138 -25.85 11.19 10.15
N SER A 139 -26.07 9.94 9.75
CA SER A 139 -27.43 9.47 9.50
C SER A 139 -28.29 9.39 10.76
N THR A 140 -27.73 9.46 11.99
CA THR A 140 -28.53 9.34 13.23
C THR A 140 -27.94 9.95 14.53
N LEU A 141 -27.07 10.97 14.50
CA LEU A 141 -26.56 11.58 15.75
C LEU A 141 -26.99 13.05 15.95
N SER A 142 -27.42 13.36 17.18
CA SER A 142 -27.76 14.71 17.61
C SER A 142 -26.48 15.54 17.90
N PRO A 143 -26.57 16.89 17.92
CA PRO A 143 -25.42 17.76 18.16
C PRO A 143 -24.62 17.45 19.44
N GLN A 144 -25.30 17.00 20.49
CA GLN A 144 -24.65 16.62 21.76
C GLN A 144 -23.83 15.32 21.65
N ALA A 145 -24.27 14.37 20.80
CA ALA A 145 -23.52 13.14 20.57
C ALA A 145 -22.26 13.39 19.72
N VAL A 146 -22.29 14.41 18.85
CA VAL A 146 -21.13 14.88 18.10
C VAL A 146 -20.07 15.44 19.04
N ASP A 147 -20.44 16.30 19.99
CA ASP A 147 -19.49 16.87 20.96
C ASP A 147 -18.79 15.79 21.80
N VAL A 148 -19.51 14.76 22.22
CA VAL A 148 -18.93 13.64 22.98
C VAL A 148 -17.96 12.82 22.14
N ALA A 149 -18.30 12.54 20.88
CA ALA A 149 -17.43 11.78 19.97
C ALA A 149 -16.15 12.56 19.63
N VAL A 150 -16.26 13.87 19.41
CA VAL A 150 -15.11 14.77 19.18
C VAL A 150 -14.20 14.81 20.40
N GLY A 151 -14.77 14.99 21.61
CA GLY A 151 -13.98 14.99 22.84
C GLY A 151 -13.24 13.67 23.10
N HIS A 152 -13.85 12.53 22.75
CA HIS A 152 -13.19 11.23 22.85
C HIS A 152 -12.03 11.08 21.85
N ALA A 153 -12.22 11.58 20.61
CA ALA A 153 -11.19 11.54 19.58
C ALA A 153 -9.99 12.45 19.93
N GLU A 154 -10.24 13.65 20.44
CA GLU A 154 -9.20 14.57 20.92
C GLU A 154 -8.39 13.94 22.06
N HIS A 155 -9.06 13.31 23.03
CA HIS A 155 -8.39 12.62 24.13
C HIS A 155 -7.49 11.46 23.65
N MET A 156 -7.95 10.69 22.66
CA MET A 156 -7.15 9.61 22.06
C MET A 156 -5.94 10.15 21.28
N LEU A 157 -6.08 11.31 20.64
CA LEU A 157 -4.97 12.02 19.98
C LEU A 157 -3.95 12.53 20.99
N ASP A 158 -4.38 13.06 22.12
CA ASP A 158 -3.49 13.51 23.18
C ASP A 158 -2.73 12.36 23.83
N LEU A 159 -3.40 11.23 24.07
CA LEU A 159 -2.74 10.00 24.53
C LEU A 159 -1.71 9.52 23.51
N LEU A 160 -2.03 9.54 22.22
CA LEU A 160 -1.10 9.18 21.15
C LEU A 160 0.12 10.14 21.12
N HIS A 161 -0.08 11.44 21.28
CA HIS A 161 1.00 12.41 21.36
C HIS A 161 1.88 12.21 22.60
N ALA A 162 1.30 11.83 23.74
CA ALA A 162 2.05 11.49 24.95
C ALA A 162 2.92 10.24 24.74
N VAL A 163 2.40 9.21 24.05
CA VAL A 163 3.16 8.02 23.63
C VAL A 163 4.37 8.41 22.78
N LEU A 164 4.13 9.23 21.75
CA LEU A 164 5.15 9.61 20.77
C LEU A 164 6.27 10.47 21.37
N ARG A 165 5.93 11.32 22.35
CA ARG A 165 6.93 12.12 23.09
C ARG A 165 7.66 11.35 24.19
N ARG A 166 7.26 10.10 24.47
CA ARG A 166 7.72 9.29 25.63
C ARG A 166 7.48 9.94 27.00
N ASP A 167 6.63 10.95 27.06
CA ASP A 167 6.22 11.64 28.29
C ASP A 167 4.93 11.01 28.82
N TRP A 168 5.06 9.84 29.46
CA TRP A 168 3.92 9.14 30.03
C TRP A 168 3.61 9.66 31.45
N PRO A 169 2.40 10.21 31.70
CA PRO A 169 2.04 10.73 33.02
C PRO A 169 1.85 9.64 34.10
N TYR A 170 1.93 8.36 33.75
CA TYR A 170 1.82 7.22 34.68
C TYR A 170 3.15 6.47 34.93
N LEU A 171 4.29 7.06 34.57
CA LEU A 171 5.62 6.53 34.90
C LEU A 171 6.38 7.33 35.98
N ARG A 172 5.67 8.14 36.77
CA ARG A 172 6.11 8.58 38.11
C ARG A 172 4.95 8.62 39.07
#